data_AF-A0A4Q0LRI4-F1
#
_entry.id   AF-A0A4Q0LRI4-F1
#
_cell.length_a   1.000
_cell.length_b   1.000
_cell.length_c   1.000
_cell.angle_alpha   90.00
_cell.angle_beta   90.00
_cell.angle_gamma   90.00
#
_symmetry.space_group_name_H-M   'P 1'
#
loop_
_entity.id
_entity.type
_entity.pdbx_description
1 polymer ?
#
loop_
_entity_poly.entity_id
_entity_poly.type
_entity_poly.pdbx_seq_one_letter_code
_entity_poly.pdbx_strand_id
1 'polypeptide(L)' 'MALPSKEDLNENRLIFDYCCQLENNQLGNLLLDSFNGRHAFRKFKNTLYQNHLLEDYEKYKYQAEKKLATNWCKEHNLI' A
#
# COMPACT_ATOMS: atom_id res chain seq x y z
N MET A 1 -3.48 23.54 0.25
CA MET A 1 -3.47 22.08 0.39
C MET A 1 -4.40 21.52 -0.66
N ALA A 2 -3.92 20.63 -1.53
CA ALA A 2 -4.80 19.90 -2.44
C ALA A 2 -5.43 18.73 -1.66
N LEU A 3 -6.71 18.45 -1.92
CA LEU A 3 -7.33 17.24 -1.40
C LEU A 3 -6.71 16.03 -2.10
N PRO A 4 -6.43 14.94 -1.37
CA PRO A 4 -5.96 13.70 -2.00
C PRO A 4 -7.03 13.16 -2.95
N SER A 5 -6.57 12.57 -4.06
CA SER A 5 -7.44 11.86 -5.01
C SER A 5 -7.92 10.53 -4.42
N LYS A 6 -8.91 9.90 -5.06
CA LYS A 6 -9.34 8.54 -4.67
C LYS A 6 -8.20 7.52 -4.79
N GLU A 7 -7.31 7.71 -5.76
CA GLU A 7 -6.13 6.86 -5.95
C GLU A 7 -5.15 7.03 -4.80
N ASP A 8 -4.89 8.28 -4.38
CA ASP A 8 -4.05 8.57 -3.20
C ASP A 8 -4.63 7.94 -1.93
N LEU A 9 -5.94 8.01 -1.72
CA LEU A 9 -6.61 7.41 -0.56
C LEU A 9 -6.53 5.89 -0.56
N ASN A 10 -6.71 5.25 -1.72
CA ASN A 10 -6.57 3.80 -1.87
C ASN A 10 -5.13 3.36 -1.61
N GLU A 11 -4.16 4.07 -2.16
CA GLU A 11 -2.75 3.70 -2.02
C GLU A 11 -2.25 3.90 -0.59
N ASN A 12 -2.67 4.98 0.09
CA ASN A 12 -2.40 5.19 1.52
C ASN A 12 -2.96 4.03 2.37
N ARG A 13 -4.17 3.56 2.05
CA ARG A 13 -4.80 2.45 2.77
C ARG A 13 -4.03 1.15 2.57
N LEU A 14 -3.63 0.82 1.34
CA LEU A 14 -2.85 -0.38 1.05
C LEU A 14 -1.51 -0.39 1.80
N ILE A 15 -0.83 0.76 1.86
CA ILE A 15 0.42 0.90 2.61
C ILE A 15 0.20 0.66 4.09
N PHE A 16 -0.84 1.27 4.67
CA PHE A 16 -1.16 1.09 6.08
C PHE A 16 -1.48 -0.37 6.41
N ASP A 17 -2.40 -0.98 5.65
CA ASP A 17 -2.83 -2.35 5.86
C ASP A 17 -1.65 -3.34 5.73
N TYR A 18 -0.75 -3.13 4.76
CA TYR A 18 0.46 -3.93 4.60
C TYR A 18 1.38 -3.82 5.83
N CYS A 19 1.68 -2.60 6.27
CA CYS A 19 2.59 -2.38 7.41
C CYS A 19 2.04 -2.98 8.71
N CYS A 20 0.72 -2.97 8.91
CA CYS A 20 0.07 -3.58 10.06
C CYS A 20 0.02 -5.12 10.01
N GLN A 21 0.19 -5.72 8.84
CA GLN A 21 0.21 -7.19 8.67
C GLN A 21 1.60 -7.81 8.85
N LEU A 22 2.66 -6.99 8.84
CA LEU A 22 4.02 -7.48 9.09
C LEU A 22 4.15 -7.99 10.53
N GLU A 23 4.70 -9.19 10.69
CA GLU A 23 4.95 -9.78 12.02
C GLU A 23 5.91 -8.93 12.85
N ASN A 24 6.84 -8.24 12.18
CA ASN A 24 7.77 -7.33 12.82
C ASN A 24 7.17 -5.91 12.94
N ASN A 25 6.59 -5.63 14.11
CA ASN A 25 6.02 -4.32 14.44
C ASN A 25 7.03 -3.15 14.30
N GLN A 26 8.33 -3.37 14.56
CA GLN A 26 9.33 -2.32 14.39
C GLN A 26 9.54 -1.97 12.92
N LEU A 27 9.51 -2.99 12.05
CA LEU A 27 9.64 -2.82 10.61
C LEU A 27 8.39 -2.16 10.01
N GLY A 28 7.20 -2.55 10.47
CA GLY A 28 5.94 -1.89 10.10
C GLY A 28 5.92 -0.42 10.48
N ASN A 29 6.33 -0.08 11.72
CA ASN A 29 6.41 1.31 12.16
C ASN A 29 7.44 2.11 11.34
N LEU A 30 8.61 1.53 11.06
CA LEU A 30 9.64 2.18 10.25
C LEU A 30 9.17 2.48 8.81
N LEU A 31 8.40 1.56 8.23
CA LEU A 31 7.78 1.77 6.92
C LEU A 31 6.72 2.87 6.96
N LEU A 32 5.85 2.89 7.97
CA LEU A 32 4.84 3.94 8.16
C LEU A 32 5.49 5.32 8.37
N ASP A 33 6.54 5.40 9.19
CA ASP A 33 7.27 6.64 9.44
C ASP A 33 7.92 7.17 8.16
N SER A 34 8.44 6.28 7.31
CA SER A 34 9.01 6.64 6.00
C SER A 34 7.96 7.22 5.04
N PHE A 35 6.70 6.88 5.24
CA PHE A 35 5.56 7.30 4.42
C PHE A 35 4.99 8.65 4.87
N ASN A 36 5.88 9.64 5.07
CA ASN A 36 5.50 11.00 5.46
C ASN A 36 6.18 12.09 4.61
N GLY A 37 5.41 13.15 4.36
CA GLY A 37 5.88 14.38 3.71
C GLY A 37 6.12 14.27 2.21
N ARG A 38 6.92 15.19 1.67
CA ARG A 38 7.20 15.27 0.23
C ARG A 38 7.97 14.02 -0.21
N HIS A 39 7.48 13.33 -1.25
CA HIS A 39 8.01 12.07 -1.77
C HIS A 39 7.82 10.84 -0.85
N ALA A 40 6.76 10.80 -0.04
CA ALA A 40 6.41 9.67 0.84
C ALA A 40 6.48 8.30 0.12
N PHE A 41 5.86 8.17 -1.06
CA PHE A 41 5.90 6.93 -1.85
C PHE A 41 7.31 6.48 -2.24
N ARG A 42 8.15 7.42 -2.67
CA ARG A 42 9.54 7.08 -3.05
C ARG A 42 10.34 6.63 -1.84
N LYS A 43 10.17 7.29 -0.69
CA LYS A 43 10.84 6.91 0.56
C LYS A 43 10.39 5.51 1.00
N PHE A 44 9.08 5.27 1.03
CA PHE A 44 8.51 3.97 1.35
C PHE A 44 9.06 2.85 0.45
N LYS A 45 9.06 3.05 -0.88
CA LYS A 45 9.66 2.06 -1.81
C LYS A 45 11.14 1.83 -1.56
N ASN A 46 11.91 2.87 -1.27
CA ASN A 46 13.33 2.71 -0.91
C ASN A 46 13.50 1.91 0.37
N THR A 47 12.67 2.17 1.38
CA THR A 47 12.70 1.44 2.66
C THR A 47 12.31 -0.03 2.47
N LEU A 48 11.30 -0.33 1.64
CA LEU A 48 10.98 -1.70 1.26
C LEU A 48 12.17 -2.40 0.58
N TYR A 49 12.82 -1.73 -0.37
CA TYR A 49 13.99 -2.28 -1.08
C TYR A 49 15.14 -2.59 -0.11
N GLN A 50 15.45 -1.67 0.80
CA GLN A 50 16.51 -1.83 1.80
C GLN A 50 16.25 -2.99 2.78
N ASN A 51 14.98 -3.35 2.99
CA ASN A 51 14.58 -4.42 3.89
C ASN A 51 14.15 -5.70 3.15
N HIS A 52 14.43 -5.81 1.84
CA HIS A 52 14.06 -6.96 1.00
C HIS A 52 12.55 -7.28 0.97
N LEU A 53 11.70 -6.28 1.19
CA LEU A 53 10.24 -6.41 1.20
C LEU A 53 9.57 -5.92 -0.08
N LEU A 54 10.34 -5.38 -1.04
CA LEU A 54 9.75 -4.77 -2.24
C LEU A 54 8.91 -5.75 -3.05
N GLU A 55 9.43 -6.95 -3.32
CA GLU A 55 8.67 -7.98 -4.06
C GLU A 55 7.43 -8.46 -3.30
N ASP A 56 7.53 -8.55 -1.98
CA ASP A 56 6.42 -8.97 -1.12
C ASP A 56 5.29 -7.94 -1.14
N TYR A 57 5.62 -6.66 -0.99
CA TYR A 57 4.68 -5.56 -1.12
C TYR A 57 4.03 -5.49 -2.52
N GLU A 58 4.80 -5.66 -3.59
CA GLU A 58 4.24 -5.63 -4.96
C GLU A 58 3.25 -6.79 -5.18
N LYS A 59 3.52 -7.98 -4.63
CA LYS A 59 2.57 -9.11 -4.65
C LYS A 59 1.30 -8.79 -3.85
N TYR A 60 1.46 -8.23 -2.65
CA TYR A 60 0.35 -7.80 -1.80
C TYR A 60 -0.53 -6.77 -2.53
N LYS A 61 0.07 -5.71 -3.07
CA LYS A 61 -0.61 -4.64 -3.81
C LYS A 61 -1.41 -5.22 -4.97
N TYR A 62 -0.80 -6.06 -5.79
CA TYR A 62 -1.47 -6.71 -6.92
C TYR A 62 -2.69 -7.53 -6.47
N GLN A 63 -2.57 -8.31 -5.40
CA GLN A 63 -3.69 -9.11 -4.90
C GLN A 63 -4.83 -8.24 -4.35
N ALA A 64 -4.51 -7.17 -3.65
CA ALA A 64 -5.50 -6.24 -3.12
C ALA A 64 -6.24 -5.50 -4.23
N GLU A 65 -5.53 -5.00 -5.24
CA GLU A 65 -6.11 -4.36 -6.43
C GLU A 65 -6.98 -5.34 -7.23
N LYS A 66 -6.52 -6.57 -7.43
CA LYS A 66 -7.30 -7.64 -8.08
C LYS A 66 -8.60 -7.91 -7.31
N LYS A 67 -8.55 -7.94 -5.98
CA LYS A 67 -9.74 -8.14 -5.13
C LYS A 67 -10.72 -6.97 -5.27
N LEU A 68 -10.23 -5.73 -5.28
CA LEU A 68 -11.05 -4.54 -5.49
C LEU A 68 -11.73 -4.58 -6.87
N ALA A 69 -10.97 -4.87 -7.94
CA ALA A 69 -11.52 -4.99 -9.29
C ALA A 69 -12.57 -6.11 -9.38
N THR A 70 -12.29 -7.27 -8.77
CA THR A 70 -13.23 -8.41 -8.75
C THR A 70 -14.51 -8.05 -8.00
N ASN A 71 -14.41 -7.39 -6.84
CA ASN A 71 -15.56 -6.95 -6.07
C ASN A 71 -16.41 -5.95 -6.86
N TRP A 72 -15.76 -4.95 -7.48
CA TRP A 72 -16.45 -3.99 -8.31
C TRP A 72 -17.19 -4.66 -9.47
N CYS A 73 -16.56 -5.59 -10.18
CA CYS A 73 -17.23 -6.33 -11.25
C CYS A 73 -18.44 -7.13 -10.74
N LYS A 74 -18.35 -7.77 -9.58
CA LYS A 74 -19.49 -8.50 -8.97
C LYS A 74 -20.62 -7.57 -8.56
N GLU A 75 -20.32 -6.44 -7.93
CA GLU A 75 -21.32 -5.44 -7.53
C GLU A 75 -22.06 -4.85 -8.74
N HIS A 76 -21.40 -4.80 -9.89
CA HIS A 76 -21.95 -4.32 -11.15
C HIS A 76 -22.45 -5.44 -12.10
N ASN A 77 -22.49 -6.70 -11.64
CA ASN A 77 -22.89 -7.88 -12.42
C ASN A 77 -22.13 -8.04 -13.77
N LEU A 78 -20.85 -7.69 -13.78
CA LEU A 78 -19.96 -7.84 -14.94
C LEU A 78 -19.27 -9.22 -14.98
N ILE A 79 -19.34 -9.97 -13.89
CA ILE A 79 -18.88 -11.36 -13.72
C ILE A 79 -19.79 -12.13 -12.76
#